data_AF-A0A1C5ICH2-F1
#
_entry.id   AF-A0A1C5ICH2-F1
#
_cell.length_a   1.000
_cell.length_b   1.000
_cell.length_c   1.000
_cell.angle_alpha   90.00
_cell.angle_beta   90.00
_cell.angle_gamma   90.00
#
_symmetry.space_group_name_H-M   'P 1'
#
loop_
_entity.id
_entity.type
_entity.pdbx_description
1 polymer ?
#
loop_
_entity_poly.entity_id
_entity_poly.type
_entity_poly.pdbx_seq_one_letter_code
_entity_poly.pdbx_strand_id
1 'polypeptide(L)'
;MSAVVDMDAAIGFVVAHGDAVDRARLSRLRTGAPVPHELLDAAETGQTPDGGWPAVLGGEVASVDATCFRLAELDDLGALGRPAARHALDWLATRQLPDGGWEEDPRLAGLAPEWARPGDPEARLYLTANAGFWLTVAGLDARAAGPLDHRVGGAYAGVVQAAAHALATQLAPDGSWPSFLPAGWLSAAVLHRQQMYDESARIQAVLAERVPTMSPADVAWLAATLRRVEVGEEQWLLVSARRRLAETQRSDGGWDSDDGHQFDVHTTLSAIRACRPVVTSTG
;
A
#
# COMPACT_ATOMS: atom_id res chain seq x y z
N MET A 1 7.71 26.76 16.31
CA MET A 1 6.79 25.69 16.78
C MET A 1 7.04 24.49 15.89
N SER A 2 7.16 23.28 16.43
CA SER A 2 7.24 22.08 15.60
C SER A 2 5.90 21.94 14.86
N ALA A 3 5.92 21.79 13.53
CA ALA A 3 4.69 21.59 12.76
C ALA A 3 4.04 20.27 13.20
N VAL A 4 2.75 20.32 13.53
CA VAL A 4 1.95 19.15 13.91
C VAL A 4 0.83 18.99 12.89
N VAL A 5 0.56 17.76 12.47
CA VAL A 5 -0.57 17.46 11.59
C VAL A 5 -1.89 17.76 12.31
N ASP A 6 -2.73 18.59 11.70
CA ASP A 6 -4.09 18.86 12.14
C ASP A 6 -5.03 17.74 11.64
N MET A 7 -5.22 16.74 12.50
CA MET A 7 -6.07 15.59 12.19
C MET A 7 -7.55 15.97 12.04
N ASP A 8 -8.04 16.97 12.77
CA ASP A 8 -9.44 17.39 12.71
C ASP A 8 -9.73 18.11 11.38
N ALA A 9 -8.80 18.93 10.91
CA ALA A 9 -8.89 19.54 9.58
C ALA A 9 -8.85 18.48 8.46
N ALA A 10 -7.94 17.49 8.54
CA ALA A 10 -7.87 16.40 7.57
C ALA A 10 -9.17 15.58 7.52
N ILE A 11 -9.75 15.27 8.68
CA ILE A 11 -11.06 14.62 8.79
C ILE A 11 -12.14 15.48 8.13
N GLY A 12 -12.15 16.79 8.41
CA GLY A 12 -13.10 17.75 7.82
C GLY A 12 -12.99 17.79 6.30
N PHE A 13 -11.77 17.76 5.76
CA PHE A 13 -11.51 17.73 4.32
C PHE A 13 -12.16 16.51 3.65
N VAL A 14 -11.93 15.31 4.20
CA VAL A 14 -12.52 14.07 3.63
C VAL A 14 -14.05 14.07 3.75
N VAL A 15 -14.61 14.57 4.85
CA VAL A 15 -16.07 14.70 5.01
C VAL A 15 -16.66 15.67 3.97
N ALA A 16 -15.96 16.74 3.62
CA ALA A 16 -16.44 17.72 2.66
C ALA A 16 -16.32 17.23 1.21
N HIS A 17 -15.22 16.57 0.85
CA HIS A 17 -14.87 16.29 -0.55
C HIS A 17 -14.97 14.81 -0.96
N GLY A 18 -14.95 13.88 0.01
CA GLY A 18 -15.01 12.45 -0.27
C GLY A 18 -16.41 11.98 -0.66
N ASP A 19 -16.44 10.92 -1.47
CA ASP A 19 -17.68 10.22 -1.81
C ASP A 19 -18.18 9.32 -0.66
N ALA A 20 -19.21 8.51 -0.91
CA ALA A 20 -19.76 7.63 0.11
C ALA A 20 -18.77 6.55 0.58
N VAL A 21 -17.93 6.03 -0.32
CA VAL A 21 -16.91 5.02 -0.02
C VAL A 21 -15.76 5.66 0.75
N ASP A 22 -15.30 6.84 0.37
CA ASP A 22 -14.26 7.59 1.08
C ASP A 22 -14.66 7.92 2.52
N ARG A 23 -15.92 8.34 2.73
CA ARG A 23 -16.43 8.60 4.08
C ARG A 23 -16.55 7.33 4.90
N ALA A 24 -16.84 6.19 4.27
CA ALA A 24 -16.83 4.90 4.95
C ALA A 24 -15.41 4.46 5.33
N ARG A 25 -14.42 4.64 4.42
CA ARG A 25 -12.98 4.45 4.70
C ARG A 25 -12.56 5.30 5.90
N LEU A 26 -12.90 6.59 5.89
CA LEU A 26 -12.63 7.49 7.01
C LEU A 26 -13.27 7.00 8.32
N SER A 27 -14.55 6.66 8.30
CA SER A 27 -15.29 6.22 9.49
C SER A 27 -14.67 4.97 10.11
N ARG A 28 -14.30 3.99 9.26
CA ARG A 28 -13.61 2.78 9.65
C ARG A 28 -12.21 3.08 10.22
N LEU A 29 -11.42 3.91 9.54
CA LEU A 29 -10.10 4.31 10.02
C LEU A 29 -10.18 5.01 11.38
N ARG A 30 -11.21 5.82 11.65
CA ARG A 30 -11.32 6.54 12.93
C ARG A 30 -11.79 5.66 14.08
N THR A 31 -12.80 4.83 13.84
CA THR A 31 -13.58 4.21 14.93
C THR A 31 -13.66 2.69 14.86
N GLY A 32 -13.19 2.08 13.77
CA GLY A 32 -13.42 0.67 13.49
C GLY A 32 -14.87 0.33 13.19
N ALA A 33 -15.74 1.33 12.95
CA ALA A 33 -17.16 1.11 12.68
C ALA A 33 -17.37 0.09 11.53
N PRO A 34 -18.37 -0.80 11.63
CA PRO A 34 -18.76 -1.64 10.51
C PRO A 34 -19.17 -0.78 9.30
N VAL A 35 -18.71 -1.18 8.12
CA VAL A 35 -19.10 -0.54 6.86
C VAL A 35 -20.39 -1.20 6.32
N PRO A 36 -21.39 -0.44 5.86
CA PRO A 36 -22.57 -0.98 5.19
C PRO A 36 -22.21 -1.89 4.00
N HIS A 37 -22.93 -3.00 3.85
CA HIS A 37 -22.69 -3.97 2.78
C HIS A 37 -22.74 -3.35 1.38
N GLU A 38 -23.67 -2.43 1.14
CA GLU A 38 -23.80 -1.73 -0.15
C GLU A 38 -22.54 -0.93 -0.54
N LEU A 39 -21.82 -0.36 0.43
CA LEU A 39 -20.59 0.38 0.17
C LEU A 39 -19.40 -0.55 -0.06
N LEU A 40 -19.41 -1.73 0.59
CA LEU A 40 -18.44 -2.78 0.33
C LEU A 40 -18.64 -3.35 -1.09
N ASP A 41 -19.89 -3.62 -1.48
CA ASP A 41 -20.22 -4.14 -2.81
C ASP A 41 -19.90 -3.10 -3.90
N ALA A 42 -20.10 -1.80 -3.63
CA ALA A 42 -19.67 -0.73 -4.51
C ALA A 42 -18.14 -0.70 -4.69
N ALA A 43 -17.37 -0.84 -3.61
CA ALA A 43 -15.90 -0.88 -3.66
C ALA A 43 -15.37 -2.14 -4.39
N GLU A 44 -16.12 -3.23 -4.38
CA GLU A 44 -15.76 -4.49 -5.04
C GLU A 44 -16.16 -4.55 -6.53
N THR A 45 -16.90 -3.55 -7.02
CA THR A 45 -17.43 -3.53 -8.38
C THR A 45 -16.31 -3.55 -9.43
N GLY A 46 -16.54 -4.26 -10.53
CA GLY A 46 -15.63 -4.31 -11.68
C GLY A 46 -14.51 -5.33 -11.59
N GLN A 47 -14.52 -6.23 -10.60
CA GLN A 47 -13.60 -7.37 -10.53
C GLN A 47 -13.85 -8.32 -11.72
N THR A 48 -12.78 -8.82 -12.33
CA THR A 48 -12.89 -9.83 -13.40
C THR A 48 -13.28 -11.20 -12.82
N PRO A 49 -13.80 -12.13 -13.64
CA PRO A 49 -14.11 -13.49 -13.17
C PRO A 49 -12.91 -14.23 -12.57
N ASP A 50 -11.69 -13.88 -12.97
CA ASP A 50 -10.44 -14.47 -12.48
C ASP A 50 -9.96 -13.83 -11.17
N GLY A 51 -10.62 -12.77 -10.68
CA GLY A 51 -10.37 -12.17 -9.36
C GLY A 51 -9.53 -10.89 -9.36
N GLY A 52 -8.84 -10.53 -10.45
CA GLY A 52 -8.14 -9.24 -10.52
C GLY A 52 -9.08 -8.08 -10.90
N TRP A 53 -8.62 -6.83 -10.73
CA TRP A 53 -9.32 -5.66 -11.28
C TRP A 53 -8.62 -5.15 -12.53
N PRO A 54 -9.36 -4.73 -13.57
CA PRO A 54 -8.78 -4.19 -14.78
C PRO A 54 -8.22 -2.78 -14.56
N ALA A 55 -7.21 -2.41 -15.36
CA ALA A 55 -6.61 -1.07 -15.33
C ALA A 55 -7.59 0.07 -15.68
N VAL A 56 -8.63 -0.27 -16.46
CA VAL A 56 -9.70 0.64 -16.85
C VAL A 56 -11.03 0.01 -16.51
N LEU A 57 -11.97 0.81 -15.99
CA LEU A 57 -13.32 0.36 -15.66
C LEU A 57 -13.98 -0.31 -16.87
N GLY A 58 -14.47 -1.54 -16.69
CA GLY A 58 -15.08 -2.33 -17.76
C GLY A 58 -14.09 -3.04 -18.68
N GLY A 59 -12.78 -2.97 -18.41
CA GLY A 59 -11.78 -3.76 -19.10
C GLY A 59 -11.87 -5.26 -18.77
N GLU A 60 -11.42 -6.10 -19.70
CA GLU A 60 -11.47 -7.56 -19.54
C GLU A 60 -10.18 -8.13 -18.94
N VAL A 61 -9.07 -7.41 -19.05
CA VAL A 61 -7.75 -7.85 -18.60
C VAL A 61 -7.46 -7.22 -17.24
N ALA A 62 -7.34 -8.07 -16.22
CA ALA A 62 -6.91 -7.65 -14.90
C ALA A 62 -5.48 -7.10 -14.92
N SER A 63 -5.25 -6.05 -14.12
CA SER A 63 -3.97 -5.40 -13.91
C SER A 63 -3.46 -5.66 -12.50
N VAL A 64 -2.16 -5.92 -12.36
CA VAL A 64 -1.50 -6.08 -11.06
C VAL A 64 -1.59 -4.79 -10.26
N ASP A 65 -1.26 -3.65 -10.87
CA ASP A 65 -1.29 -2.33 -10.22
C ASP A 65 -2.72 -1.96 -9.76
N ALA A 66 -3.70 -2.07 -10.66
CA ALA A 66 -5.10 -1.76 -10.34
C ALA A 66 -5.66 -2.68 -9.26
N THR A 67 -5.26 -3.96 -9.26
CA THR A 67 -5.65 -4.90 -8.20
C THR A 67 -5.05 -4.51 -6.86
N CYS A 68 -3.77 -4.12 -6.81
CA CYS A 68 -3.13 -3.63 -5.60
C CYS A 68 -3.77 -2.33 -5.09
N PHE A 69 -4.13 -1.41 -5.99
CA PHE A 69 -4.87 -0.20 -5.65
C PHE A 69 -6.21 -0.51 -4.99
N ARG A 70 -7.00 -1.45 -5.56
CA ARG A 70 -8.28 -1.87 -4.97
C ARG A 70 -8.10 -2.56 -3.62
N LEU A 71 -7.05 -3.35 -3.42
CA LEU A 71 -6.74 -3.94 -2.12
C LEU A 71 -6.45 -2.86 -1.06
N ALA A 72 -5.86 -1.73 -1.43
CA ALA A 72 -5.66 -0.59 -0.53
C ALA A 72 -6.97 0.01 -0.02
N GLU A 73 -7.92 0.22 -0.93
CA GLU A 73 -9.25 0.73 -0.57
C GLU A 73 -10.01 -0.28 0.31
N LEU A 74 -9.94 -1.56 -0.03
CA LEU A 74 -10.57 -2.62 0.76
C LEU A 74 -9.93 -2.77 2.14
N ASP A 75 -8.63 -2.55 2.29
CA ASP A 75 -7.94 -2.52 3.58
C ASP A 75 -8.45 -1.37 4.47
N ASP A 76 -8.66 -0.17 3.91
CA ASP A 76 -9.27 0.94 4.66
C ASP A 76 -10.68 0.62 5.15
N LEU A 77 -11.43 -0.18 4.37
CA LEU A 77 -12.78 -0.64 4.72
C LEU A 77 -12.78 -1.83 5.69
N GLY A 78 -11.62 -2.40 6.01
CA GLY A 78 -11.50 -3.63 6.80
C GLY A 78 -12.06 -4.86 6.06
N ALA A 79 -12.00 -4.85 4.73
CA ALA A 79 -12.66 -5.78 3.82
C ALA A 79 -11.72 -6.83 3.20
N LEU A 80 -10.43 -6.88 3.59
CA LEU A 80 -9.48 -7.89 3.07
C LEU A 80 -9.91 -9.34 3.33
N GLY A 81 -10.77 -9.57 4.32
CA GLY A 81 -11.34 -10.89 4.61
C GLY A 81 -12.53 -11.29 3.71
N ARG A 82 -13.04 -10.41 2.86
CA ARG A 82 -14.20 -10.68 2.00
C ARG A 82 -13.84 -11.52 0.78
N PRO A 83 -14.82 -12.21 0.15
CA PRO A 83 -14.58 -13.08 -0.99
C PRO A 83 -13.85 -12.38 -2.16
N ALA A 84 -14.24 -11.15 -2.52
CA ALA A 84 -13.60 -10.41 -3.60
C ALA A 84 -12.10 -10.17 -3.32
N ALA A 85 -11.76 -9.64 -2.14
CA ALA A 85 -10.36 -9.43 -1.75
C ALA A 85 -9.56 -10.74 -1.73
N ARG A 86 -10.13 -11.82 -1.19
CA ARG A 86 -9.48 -13.14 -1.20
C ARG A 86 -9.22 -13.65 -2.61
N HIS A 87 -10.18 -13.50 -3.52
CA HIS A 87 -10.03 -13.90 -4.90
C HIS A 87 -8.92 -13.10 -5.58
N ALA A 88 -8.83 -11.79 -5.33
CA ALA A 88 -7.77 -10.94 -5.85
C ALA A 88 -6.38 -11.31 -5.33
N LEU A 89 -6.27 -11.64 -4.05
CA LEU A 89 -5.03 -12.12 -3.44
C LEU A 89 -4.61 -13.49 -4.00
N ASP A 90 -5.57 -14.40 -4.19
CA ASP A 90 -5.33 -15.69 -4.83
C ASP A 90 -4.90 -15.50 -6.30
N TRP A 91 -5.55 -14.59 -7.03
CA TRP A 91 -5.16 -14.20 -8.38
C TRP A 91 -3.72 -13.67 -8.40
N LEU A 92 -3.36 -12.68 -7.56
CA LEU A 92 -1.99 -12.17 -7.44
C LEU A 92 -0.99 -13.30 -7.19
N ALA A 93 -1.29 -14.20 -6.26
CA ALA A 93 -0.43 -15.33 -5.94
C ALA A 93 -0.20 -16.26 -7.16
N THR A 94 -1.23 -16.52 -7.96
CA THR A 94 -1.11 -17.35 -9.18
C THR A 94 -0.40 -16.65 -10.33
N ARG A 95 -0.29 -15.32 -10.29
CA ARG A 95 0.37 -14.50 -11.33
C ARG A 95 1.87 -14.32 -11.12
N GLN A 96 2.42 -14.80 -10.00
CA GLN A 96 3.85 -14.72 -9.74
C GLN A 96 4.65 -15.44 -10.84
N LEU A 97 5.67 -14.76 -11.37
CA LEU A 97 6.60 -15.32 -12.36
C LEU A 97 7.56 -16.31 -11.70
N PRO A 98 8.21 -17.21 -12.48
CA PRO A 98 9.12 -18.23 -11.92
C PRO A 98 10.30 -17.69 -11.10
N ASP A 99 10.69 -16.44 -11.29
CA ASP A 99 11.76 -15.78 -10.54
C ASP A 99 11.26 -15.00 -9.32
N GLY A 100 9.98 -15.12 -8.98
CA GLY A 100 9.37 -14.47 -7.82
C GLY A 100 8.82 -13.07 -8.09
N GLY A 101 8.96 -12.54 -9.32
CA GLY A 101 8.49 -11.21 -9.69
C GLY A 101 7.04 -11.15 -10.21
N TRP A 102 6.55 -9.94 -10.43
CA TRP A 102 5.29 -9.63 -11.11
C TRP A 102 5.51 -8.62 -12.23
N GLU A 103 4.75 -8.76 -13.29
CA GLU A 103 4.63 -7.77 -14.37
C GLU A 103 3.18 -7.70 -14.85
N GLU A 104 2.84 -6.61 -15.53
CA GLU A 104 1.54 -6.51 -16.19
C GLU A 104 1.41 -7.44 -17.39
N ASP A 105 0.17 -7.81 -17.72
CA ASP A 105 -0.13 -8.55 -18.94
C ASP A 105 0.32 -7.75 -20.18
N PRO A 106 1.05 -8.34 -21.15
CA PRO A 106 1.50 -7.62 -22.36
C PRO A 106 0.38 -6.94 -23.14
N ARG A 107 -0.87 -7.42 -23.04
CA ARG A 107 -2.05 -6.80 -23.68
C ARG A 107 -2.35 -5.41 -23.11
N LEU A 108 -1.86 -5.09 -21.92
CA LEU A 108 -2.02 -3.78 -21.28
C LEU A 108 -0.98 -2.76 -21.74
N ALA A 109 0.01 -3.13 -22.56
CA ALA A 109 1.13 -2.25 -22.91
C ALA A 109 0.72 -0.91 -23.54
N GLY A 110 -0.41 -0.86 -24.26
CA GLY A 110 -0.94 0.37 -24.86
C GLY A 110 -1.70 1.29 -23.90
N LEU A 111 -2.03 0.81 -22.69
CA LEU A 111 -2.81 1.52 -21.68
C LEU A 111 -2.03 1.74 -20.37
N ALA A 112 -1.01 0.93 -20.12
CA ALA A 112 -0.28 0.95 -18.87
C ALA A 112 0.50 2.26 -18.69
N PRO A 113 0.40 2.89 -17.50
CA PRO A 113 1.30 3.98 -17.14
C PRO A 113 2.76 3.49 -17.05
N GLU A 114 3.71 4.43 -16.95
CA GLU A 114 5.14 4.10 -16.94
C GLU A 114 5.52 3.09 -15.84
N TRP A 115 4.95 3.24 -14.64
CA TRP A 115 5.22 2.37 -13.49
C TRP A 115 4.62 0.98 -13.60
N ALA A 116 3.74 0.73 -14.56
CA ALA A 116 3.12 -0.57 -14.79
C ALA A 116 3.40 -1.10 -16.21
N ARG A 117 4.35 -0.51 -16.95
CA ARG A 117 4.61 -0.89 -18.34
C ARG A 117 5.13 -2.34 -18.43
N PRO A 118 4.45 -3.25 -19.15
CA PRO A 118 4.93 -4.62 -19.36
C PRO A 118 6.32 -4.64 -20.01
N GLY A 119 7.21 -5.51 -19.52
CA GLY A 119 8.58 -5.66 -20.02
C GLY A 119 9.58 -4.59 -19.58
N ASP A 120 9.14 -3.55 -18.87
CA ASP A 120 10.03 -2.55 -18.28
C ASP A 120 10.58 -3.05 -16.93
N PRO A 121 11.92 -3.12 -16.73
CA PRO A 121 12.50 -3.63 -15.49
C PRO A 121 12.16 -2.80 -14.25
N GLU A 122 12.06 -1.47 -14.38
CA GLU A 122 11.71 -0.59 -13.26
C GLU A 122 10.26 -0.82 -12.84
N ALA A 123 9.35 -0.90 -13.81
CA ALA A 123 7.93 -1.21 -13.56
C ALA A 123 7.78 -2.60 -12.91
N ARG A 124 8.52 -3.59 -13.40
CA ARG A 124 8.52 -4.95 -12.86
C ARG A 124 8.96 -4.98 -11.39
N LEU A 125 9.99 -4.23 -11.02
CA LEU A 125 10.44 -4.16 -9.63
C LEU A 125 9.37 -3.51 -8.74
N TYR A 126 8.73 -2.43 -9.20
CA TYR A 126 7.62 -1.78 -8.51
C TYR A 126 6.43 -2.75 -8.31
N LEU A 127 5.98 -3.42 -9.37
CA LEU A 127 4.85 -4.37 -9.30
C LEU A 127 5.17 -5.56 -8.39
N THR A 128 6.42 -6.03 -8.39
CA THR A 128 6.87 -7.08 -7.47
C THR A 128 6.79 -6.61 -6.02
N ALA A 129 7.22 -5.39 -5.73
CA ALA A 129 7.15 -4.82 -4.38
C ALA A 129 5.69 -4.61 -3.94
N ASN A 130 4.83 -4.11 -4.83
CA ASN A 130 3.42 -3.82 -4.54
C ASN A 130 2.60 -5.11 -4.31
N ALA A 131 2.69 -6.08 -5.22
CA ALA A 131 2.03 -7.37 -5.07
C ALA A 131 2.55 -8.14 -3.83
N GLY A 132 3.88 -8.16 -3.64
CA GLY A 132 4.51 -8.75 -2.46
C GLY A 132 4.04 -8.11 -1.15
N PHE A 133 3.85 -6.79 -1.14
CA PHE A 133 3.32 -6.06 0.02
C PHE A 133 1.89 -6.50 0.35
N TRP A 134 0.98 -6.53 -0.62
CA TRP A 134 -0.40 -6.91 -0.36
C TRP A 134 -0.57 -8.37 0.06
N LEU A 135 0.23 -9.28 -0.50
CA LEU A 135 0.27 -10.67 -0.04
C LEU A 135 0.85 -10.80 1.37
N THR A 136 1.82 -9.96 1.73
CA THR A 136 2.34 -9.85 3.10
C THR A 136 1.24 -9.40 4.07
N VAL A 137 0.51 -8.33 3.72
CA VAL A 137 -0.60 -7.79 4.52
C VAL A 137 -1.71 -8.82 4.69
N ALA A 138 -2.07 -9.53 3.63
CA ALA A 138 -3.08 -10.59 3.70
C ALA A 138 -2.67 -11.77 4.60
N GLY A 139 -1.36 -12.07 4.66
CA GLY A 139 -0.81 -13.04 5.59
C GLY A 139 -0.96 -12.66 7.06
N LEU A 140 -1.02 -11.36 7.37
CA LEU A 140 -1.28 -10.84 8.72
C LEU A 140 -2.77 -10.93 9.08
N ASP A 141 -3.64 -10.50 8.19
CA ASP A 141 -5.05 -10.22 8.51
C ASP A 141 -6.05 -11.28 8.00
N ALA A 142 -5.86 -11.76 6.77
CA ALA A 142 -6.91 -12.49 6.05
C ALA A 142 -6.76 -14.01 6.13
N ARG A 143 -5.53 -14.51 6.29
CA ARG A 143 -5.20 -15.94 6.39
C ARG A 143 -3.99 -16.18 7.30
N ALA A 144 -4.04 -15.75 8.56
CA ALA A 144 -3.28 -16.45 9.60
C ALA A 144 -3.72 -17.91 9.54
N ALA A 145 -2.81 -18.82 9.19
CA ALA A 145 -3.16 -20.19 8.87
C ALA A 145 -3.45 -21.00 10.15
N GLY A 146 -4.55 -20.66 10.81
CA GLY A 146 -4.90 -21.20 12.12
C GLY A 146 -3.90 -20.82 13.23
N PRO A 147 -4.21 -21.18 14.48
CA PRO A 147 -3.38 -20.83 15.64
C PRO A 147 -2.01 -21.51 15.68
N LEU A 148 -1.71 -22.42 14.74
CA LEU A 148 -0.50 -23.25 14.71
C LEU A 148 0.42 -22.97 13.50
N ASP A 149 0.00 -22.18 12.52
CA ASP A 149 0.88 -21.80 11.40
C ASP A 149 1.59 -20.49 11.72
N HIS A 150 2.85 -20.63 12.12
CA HIS A 150 3.73 -19.53 12.46
C HIS A 150 4.56 -19.03 11.26
N ARG A 151 4.28 -19.51 10.03
CA ARG A 151 5.00 -19.04 8.85
C ARG A 151 4.70 -17.57 8.59
N VAL A 152 5.76 -16.80 8.38
CA VAL A 152 5.65 -15.41 7.96
C VAL A 152 4.95 -15.36 6.58
N GLY A 153 3.81 -14.67 6.50
CA GLY A 153 3.01 -14.55 5.26
C GLY A 153 1.80 -15.50 5.18
N GLY A 154 1.57 -16.34 6.18
CA GLY A 154 0.37 -17.18 6.27
C GLY A 154 0.18 -18.07 5.04
N ALA A 155 -1.03 -18.04 4.45
CA ALA A 155 -1.34 -18.81 3.24
C ALA A 155 -0.48 -18.47 2.01
N TYR A 156 0.18 -17.31 1.99
CA TYR A 156 0.99 -16.84 0.87
C TYR A 156 2.50 -16.88 1.17
N ALA A 157 2.93 -17.52 2.26
CA ALA A 157 4.31 -17.49 2.76
C ALA A 157 5.35 -17.81 1.68
N GLY A 158 5.16 -18.86 0.87
CA GLY A 158 6.10 -19.22 -0.20
C GLY A 158 6.18 -18.17 -1.31
N VAL A 159 5.04 -17.58 -1.68
CA VAL A 159 4.94 -16.54 -2.72
C VAL A 159 5.63 -15.26 -2.24
N VAL A 160 5.38 -14.84 -1.00
CA VAL A 160 6.01 -13.66 -0.40
C VAL A 160 7.52 -13.87 -0.20
N GLN A 161 7.95 -15.07 0.20
CA GLN A 161 9.36 -15.39 0.33
C GLN A 161 10.09 -15.25 -1.02
N ALA A 162 9.53 -15.80 -2.10
CA ALA A 162 10.09 -15.67 -3.44
C ALA A 162 10.17 -14.19 -3.89
N ALA A 163 9.11 -13.41 -3.61
CA ALA A 163 9.10 -11.97 -3.86
C ALA A 163 10.24 -11.26 -3.11
N ALA A 164 10.41 -11.52 -1.82
CA ALA A 164 11.44 -10.90 -1.00
C ALA A 164 12.86 -11.19 -1.51
N HIS A 165 13.13 -12.42 -1.96
CA HIS A 165 14.41 -12.75 -2.58
C HIS A 165 14.60 -12.01 -3.92
N ALA A 166 13.57 -11.95 -4.76
CA ALA A 166 13.61 -11.18 -6.01
C ALA A 166 13.90 -9.70 -5.74
N LEU A 167 13.26 -9.08 -4.75
CA LEU A 167 13.51 -7.70 -4.36
C LEU A 167 14.94 -7.49 -3.84
N ALA A 168 15.40 -8.34 -2.92
CA ALA A 168 16.72 -8.23 -2.31
C ALA A 168 17.86 -8.31 -3.33
N THR A 169 17.70 -9.15 -4.37
CA THR A 169 18.71 -9.30 -5.43
C THR A 169 18.83 -8.07 -6.34
N GLN A 170 17.84 -7.18 -6.34
CA GLN A 170 17.83 -5.94 -7.12
C GLN A 170 18.38 -4.73 -6.34
N LEU A 171 18.64 -4.89 -5.04
CA LEU A 171 19.20 -3.82 -4.22
C LEU A 171 20.68 -3.62 -4.51
N ALA A 172 21.08 -2.37 -4.67
CA ALA A 172 22.48 -1.99 -4.63
C ALA A 172 23.04 -2.15 -3.20
N PRO A 173 24.38 -2.26 -3.04
CA PRO A 173 25.00 -2.42 -1.72
C PRO A 173 24.69 -1.30 -0.72
N ASP A 174 24.39 -0.09 -1.22
CA ASP A 174 24.01 1.08 -0.40
C ASP A 174 22.53 1.10 -0.01
N GLY A 175 21.72 0.14 -0.48
CA GLY A 175 20.28 0.08 -0.24
C GLY A 175 19.42 0.79 -1.27
N SER A 176 20.02 1.43 -2.28
CA SER A 176 19.28 1.99 -3.40
C SER A 176 18.71 0.89 -4.31
N TRP A 177 17.66 1.23 -5.06
CA TRP A 177 16.95 0.31 -5.96
C TRP A 177 16.76 0.98 -7.33
N PRO A 178 16.81 0.21 -8.44
CA PRO A 178 16.62 0.71 -9.80
C PRO A 178 15.14 0.70 -10.19
N SER A 179 14.31 1.51 -9.54
CA SER A 179 12.88 1.63 -9.88
C SER A 179 12.30 2.94 -9.34
N PHE A 180 11.02 3.15 -9.63
CA PHE A 180 10.17 4.19 -9.07
C PHE A 180 10.29 4.24 -7.54
N LEU A 181 10.14 5.45 -7.00
CA LEU A 181 10.33 5.70 -5.58
C LEU A 181 9.48 4.77 -4.67
N PRO A 182 8.20 4.45 -5.01
CA PRO A 182 7.40 3.56 -4.18
C PRO A 182 7.91 2.13 -4.03
N ALA A 183 8.66 1.64 -5.01
CA ALA A 183 9.27 0.31 -4.94
C ALA A 183 10.16 0.17 -3.69
N GLY A 184 10.77 1.27 -3.22
CA GLY A 184 11.59 1.28 -2.01
C GLY A 184 10.81 0.94 -0.75
N TRP A 185 9.84 1.76 -0.35
CA TRP A 185 9.13 1.51 0.92
C TRP A 185 8.27 0.25 0.90
N LEU A 186 7.71 -0.11 -0.27
CA LEU A 186 7.03 -1.39 -0.45
C LEU A 186 8.01 -2.56 -0.24
N SER A 187 9.21 -2.49 -0.84
CA SER A 187 10.24 -3.52 -0.62
C SER A 187 10.71 -3.57 0.82
N ALA A 188 10.96 -2.42 1.45
CA ALA A 188 11.36 -2.35 2.85
C ALA A 188 10.31 -3.03 3.75
N ALA A 189 9.01 -2.84 3.49
CA ALA A 189 7.93 -3.49 4.21
C ALA A 189 7.93 -5.02 4.03
N VAL A 190 8.04 -5.50 2.78
CA VAL A 190 8.10 -6.94 2.47
C VAL A 190 9.32 -7.60 3.14
N LEU A 191 10.49 -7.01 2.97
CA LEU A 191 11.76 -7.51 3.52
C LEU A 191 11.75 -7.51 5.06
N HIS A 192 11.20 -6.45 5.68
CA HIS A 192 11.07 -6.39 7.13
C HIS A 192 10.24 -7.55 7.67
N ARG A 193 9.08 -7.83 7.06
CA ARG A 193 8.24 -8.94 7.50
C ARG A 193 8.90 -10.28 7.26
N GLN A 194 9.62 -10.45 6.16
CA GLN A 194 10.42 -11.65 5.86
C GLN A 194 11.73 -11.75 6.66
N GLN A 195 11.91 -10.91 7.69
CA GLN A 195 13.08 -10.91 8.59
C GLN A 195 14.42 -10.64 7.90
N MET A 196 14.37 -10.06 6.69
CA MET A 196 15.52 -9.54 5.94
C MET A 196 15.81 -8.11 6.41
N TYR A 197 16.12 -8.00 7.71
CA TYR A 197 16.17 -6.71 8.42
C TYR A 197 17.30 -5.81 7.91
N ASP A 198 18.43 -6.38 7.52
CA ASP A 198 19.57 -5.61 7.01
C ASP A 198 19.23 -4.96 5.66
N GLU A 199 18.62 -5.71 4.74
CA GLU A 199 18.14 -5.20 3.45
C GLU A 199 17.09 -4.09 3.67
N SER A 200 16.10 -4.36 4.54
CA SER A 200 15.06 -3.39 4.86
C SER A 200 15.64 -2.10 5.47
N ALA A 201 16.60 -2.22 6.40
CA ALA A 201 17.24 -1.09 7.06
C ALA A 201 18.04 -0.21 6.08
N ARG A 202 18.75 -0.82 5.11
CA ARG A 202 19.48 -0.07 4.07
C ARG A 202 18.54 0.78 3.21
N ILE A 203 17.40 0.21 2.79
CA ILE A 203 16.38 0.97 2.04
C ILE A 203 15.82 2.11 2.90
N GLN A 204 15.50 1.85 4.17
CA GLN A 204 14.96 2.86 5.09
C GLN A 204 15.94 4.01 5.32
N ALA A 205 17.25 3.76 5.35
CA ALA A 205 18.26 4.80 5.43
C ALA A 205 18.23 5.72 4.20
N VAL A 206 18.19 5.15 3.00
CA VAL A 206 18.06 5.91 1.74
C VAL A 206 16.75 6.72 1.72
N LEU A 207 15.64 6.13 2.16
CA LEU A 207 14.36 6.83 2.25
C LEU A 207 14.40 8.00 3.23
N ALA A 208 15.06 7.84 4.39
CA ALA A 208 15.13 8.87 5.42
C ALA A 208 15.82 10.15 4.93
N GLU A 209 16.82 10.00 4.04
CA GLU A 209 17.50 11.13 3.39
C GLU A 209 16.61 11.83 2.35
N ARG A 210 15.70 11.09 1.70
CA ARG A 210 14.84 11.60 0.61
C ARG A 210 13.55 12.25 1.12
N VAL A 211 13.00 11.81 2.25
CA VAL A 211 11.72 12.31 2.80
C VAL A 211 11.58 13.85 2.80
N PRO A 212 12.60 14.64 3.18
CA PRO A 212 12.46 16.10 3.21
C PRO A 212 12.06 16.74 1.87
N THR A 213 12.34 16.09 0.74
CA THR A 213 12.05 16.60 -0.61
C THR A 213 10.92 15.86 -1.32
N MET A 214 10.35 14.81 -0.71
CA MET A 214 9.24 14.06 -1.31
C MET A 214 7.94 14.86 -1.37
N SER A 215 7.05 14.48 -2.28
CA SER A 215 5.67 14.98 -2.32
C SER A 215 4.92 14.55 -1.05
N PRO A 216 3.85 15.28 -0.64
CA PRO A 216 3.01 14.82 0.46
C PRO A 216 2.35 13.46 0.19
N ALA A 217 2.02 13.15 -1.06
CA ALA A 217 1.41 11.87 -1.44
C ALA A 217 2.37 10.69 -1.22
N ASP A 218 3.61 10.81 -1.69
CA ASP A 218 4.65 9.81 -1.47
C ASP A 218 4.90 9.59 0.04
N VAL A 219 4.99 10.68 0.81
CA VAL A 219 5.25 10.59 2.26
C VAL A 219 4.09 9.94 2.99
N ALA A 220 2.85 10.27 2.61
CA ALA A 220 1.65 9.67 3.17
C ALA A 220 1.63 8.16 2.88
N TRP A 221 1.90 7.76 1.64
CA TRP A 221 1.93 6.36 1.23
C TRP A 221 3.06 5.58 1.90
N LEU A 222 4.28 6.13 1.95
CA LEU A 222 5.42 5.55 2.64
C LEU A 222 5.10 5.28 4.11
N ALA A 223 4.64 6.30 4.83
CA ALA A 223 4.38 6.19 6.26
C ALA A 223 3.22 5.24 6.55
N ALA A 224 2.15 5.29 5.74
CA ALA A 224 1.03 4.34 5.83
C ALA A 224 1.48 2.89 5.59
N THR A 225 2.35 2.66 4.59
CA THR A 225 2.87 1.34 4.22
C THR A 225 3.69 0.72 5.35
N LEU A 226 4.70 1.44 5.84
CA LEU A 226 5.60 0.92 6.89
C LEU A 226 4.84 0.68 8.20
N ARG A 227 3.92 1.58 8.54
CA ARG A 227 3.06 1.43 9.71
C ARG A 227 2.15 0.20 9.60
N ARG A 228 1.62 -0.08 8.40
CA ARG A 228 0.71 -1.22 8.17
C ARG A 228 1.35 -2.58 8.46
N VAL A 229 2.67 -2.66 8.33
CA VAL A 229 3.46 -3.87 8.62
C VAL A 229 4.25 -3.78 9.94
N GLU A 230 3.89 -2.83 10.80
CA GLU A 230 4.43 -2.67 12.15
C GLU A 230 5.93 -2.37 12.20
N VAL A 231 6.47 -1.73 11.16
CA VAL A 231 7.81 -1.14 11.22
C VAL A 231 7.79 -0.04 12.28
N GLY A 232 8.68 -0.15 13.28
CA GLY A 232 8.58 0.59 14.55
C GLY A 232 8.45 2.11 14.40
N GLU A 233 7.46 2.70 15.07
CA GLU A 233 7.12 4.13 14.96
C GLU A 233 8.21 5.10 15.47
N GLU A 234 9.12 4.61 16.32
CA GLU A 234 10.24 5.39 16.86
C GLU A 234 11.40 5.52 15.87
N GLN A 235 11.30 4.89 14.70
CA GLN A 235 12.29 5.04 13.65
C GLN A 235 12.30 6.46 13.11
N TRP A 236 13.51 6.99 12.97
CA TRP A 236 13.78 8.33 12.43
C TRP A 236 13.03 8.61 11.11
N LEU A 237 12.85 7.59 10.26
CA LEU A 237 12.11 7.69 9.01
C LEU A 237 10.65 8.11 9.22
N LEU A 238 9.92 7.45 10.14
CA LEU A 238 8.51 7.76 10.40
C LEU A 238 8.34 9.10 11.13
N VAL A 239 9.30 9.48 11.97
CA VAL A 239 9.35 10.82 12.58
C VAL A 239 9.54 11.90 11.51
N SER A 240 10.48 11.69 10.58
CA SER A 240 10.73 12.59 9.46
C SER A 240 9.50 12.71 8.55
N ALA A 241 8.83 11.59 8.26
CA ALA A 241 7.61 11.56 7.46
C ALA A 241 6.47 12.35 8.10
N ARG A 242 6.22 12.17 9.40
CA ARG A 242 5.19 12.95 10.14
C ARG A 242 5.48 14.44 10.13
N ARG A 243 6.75 14.83 10.29
CA ARG A 243 7.17 16.22 10.19
C ARG A 243 6.90 16.78 8.79
N ARG A 244 7.27 16.04 7.74
CA ARG A 244 7.05 16.46 6.36
C ARG A 244 5.55 16.62 6.06
N LEU A 245 4.71 15.68 6.51
CA LEU A 245 3.25 15.80 6.37
C LEU A 245 2.69 17.03 7.08
N ALA A 246 3.21 17.38 8.27
CA ALA A 246 2.79 18.59 8.97
C ALA A 246 3.21 19.88 8.25
N GLU A 247 4.37 19.87 7.59
CA GLU A 247 4.87 21.03 6.83
C GLU A 247 4.12 21.22 5.49
N THR A 248 3.52 20.16 4.94
CA THR A 248 2.84 20.18 3.63
C THR A 248 1.32 20.11 3.72
N GLN A 249 0.75 20.05 4.92
CA GLN A 249 -0.71 20.08 5.08
C GLN A 249 -1.25 21.45 4.66
N ARG A 250 -2.25 21.45 3.77
CA ARG A 250 -2.91 22.68 3.33
C ARG A 250 -3.81 23.25 4.42
N SER A 251 -4.19 24.52 4.28
CA SER A 251 -5.07 25.21 5.23
C SER A 251 -6.50 24.66 5.29
N ASP A 252 -6.95 23.94 4.26
CA ASP A 252 -8.23 23.22 4.24
C ASP A 252 -8.15 21.83 4.89
N GLY A 253 -6.96 21.43 5.36
CA GLY A 253 -6.68 20.15 6.02
C GLY A 253 -6.24 19.04 5.08
N GLY A 254 -6.33 19.22 3.76
CA GLY A 254 -5.95 18.22 2.76
C GLY A 254 -4.46 18.23 2.42
N TRP A 255 -4.08 17.27 1.57
CA TRP A 255 -2.77 17.19 0.93
C TRP A 255 -2.94 16.99 -0.57
N ASP A 256 -2.04 17.58 -1.35
CA ASP A 256 -2.04 17.45 -2.80
C ASP A 256 -1.69 16.02 -3.23
N SER A 257 -2.40 15.51 -4.23
CA SER A 257 -2.03 14.28 -4.95
C SER A 257 -1.13 14.57 -6.15
N ASP A 258 -0.17 13.67 -6.41
CA ASP A 258 0.66 13.70 -7.63
C ASP A 258 -0.17 13.34 -8.89
N ASP A 259 -1.31 12.67 -8.73
CA ASP A 259 -2.24 12.30 -9.81
C ASP A 259 -3.32 13.37 -10.08
N GLY A 260 -3.25 14.50 -9.37
CA GLY A 260 -4.16 15.64 -9.50
C GLY A 260 -5.25 15.71 -8.43
N HIS A 261 -5.85 16.91 -8.32
CA HIS A 261 -6.76 17.31 -7.23
C HIS A 261 -7.94 16.36 -6.95
N GLN A 262 -8.42 15.63 -7.95
CA GLN A 262 -9.49 14.63 -7.77
C GLN A 262 -9.09 13.46 -6.86
N PHE A 263 -7.78 13.25 -6.64
CA PHE A 263 -7.22 12.23 -5.77
C PHE A 263 -6.74 12.77 -4.42
N ASP A 264 -6.91 14.06 -4.13
CA ASP A 264 -6.51 14.66 -2.84
C ASP A 264 -7.17 13.96 -1.65
N VAL A 265 -8.42 13.47 -1.82
CA VAL A 265 -9.12 12.70 -0.79
C VAL A 265 -8.39 11.39 -0.50
N HIS A 266 -7.92 10.69 -1.53
CA HIS A 266 -7.16 9.46 -1.37
C HIS A 266 -5.84 9.72 -0.63
N THR A 267 -5.10 10.76 -1.04
CA THR A 267 -3.88 11.18 -0.35
C THR A 267 -4.14 11.54 1.12
N THR A 268 -5.23 12.26 1.39
CA THR A 268 -5.62 12.66 2.75
C THR A 268 -5.98 11.45 3.61
N LEU A 269 -6.68 10.45 3.08
CA LEU A 269 -6.95 9.18 3.77
C LEU A 269 -5.65 8.43 4.11
N SER A 270 -4.70 8.37 3.19
CA SER A 270 -3.37 7.81 3.41
C SER A 270 -2.59 8.56 4.50
N ALA A 271 -2.64 9.90 4.52
CA ALA A 271 -2.02 10.71 5.56
C ALA A 271 -2.67 10.47 6.94
N ILE A 272 -4.00 10.38 7.00
CA ILE A 272 -4.73 10.02 8.22
C ILE A 272 -4.25 8.65 8.74
N ARG A 273 -4.15 7.65 7.86
CA ARG A 273 -3.66 6.31 8.19
C ARG A 273 -2.23 6.34 8.75
N ALA A 274 -1.34 7.12 8.15
CA ALA A 274 0.04 7.31 8.58
C ALA A 274 0.18 7.99 9.96
N CYS A 275 -0.70 8.95 10.26
CA CYS A 275 -0.62 9.80 11.46
C CYS A 275 -1.49 9.34 12.64
N ARG A 276 -2.33 8.31 12.45
CA ARG A 276 -3.17 7.76 13.53
C ARG A 276 -2.31 7.37 14.75
N PRO A 277 -2.82 7.52 15.99
CA PRO A 277 -2.14 7.02 17.18
C PRO A 277 -2.02 5.49 17.16
N VAL A 278 -1.00 4.92 17.80
CA VAL A 278 -1.00 3.48 18.12
C VAL A 278 -2.07 3.26 19.17
N VAL A 279 -3.04 2.40 18.87
CA VAL A 279 -3.92 1.87 19.91
C VAL A 279 -3.06 0.90 20.71
N THR A 280 -2.52 1.35 21.83
CA THR A 280 -1.95 0.45 22.83
C THR A 280 -3.10 -0.33 23.43
N SER A 281 -3.25 -1.59 23.03
CA SER A 281 -4.07 -2.55 23.76
C SER A 281 -3.47 -2.68 25.16
N THR A 282 -4.01 -1.90 26.09
CA THR A 282 -3.88 -2.20 27.51
C THR A 282 -4.68 -3.48 27.75
N GLY A 283 -3.96 -4.53 28.14
CA GLY A 283 -4.54 -5.83 28.48
C GLY A 283 -5.37 -5.83 29.74
#